data_AF-A0A8H6HX76-F1
#
_entry.id   AF-A0A8H6HX76-F1
#
_cell.length_a   1.000
_cell.length_b   1.000
_cell.length_c   1.000
_cell.angle_alpha   90.00
_cell.angle_beta   90.00
_cell.angle_gamma   90.00
#
_symmetry.space_group_name_H-M   'P 1'
#
loop_
_entity.id
_entity.type
_entity.pdbx_description
1 polymer ?
#
loop_
_entity_poly.entity_id
_entity_poly.type
_entity_poly.pdbx_seq_one_letter_code
_entity_poly.pdbx_strand_id
1 'polypeptide(L)'
;MYPQQNAAPPPTPTSSTQSRPPPEQPPRVKPKRLKAHTVTSKSYSIPLVPRDKAGKPMLPLNVGIMTVIALGSVCMREHFHTERYIFPVGYEVTRRYLSTINPSVEVVYHCTILDGGDGPKFQIVPADTPERPVIAGTATGAWSSIVKQANAIRNRQHSNSVSGPDFFGLGQNTIKHLIQELPNADRLRDYVWQNFIEGGPLGGRHAAVIPALPEEY
;
A
#
# COMPACT_ATOMS: atom_id res chain seq x y z
N MET A 1 3.06 28.51 -103.00
CA MET A 1 4.17 27.66 -103.48
C MET A 1 4.82 27.00 -102.27
N TYR A 2 5.08 25.68 -102.39
CA TYR A 2 6.01 24.78 -101.68
C TYR A 2 6.90 25.30 -100.51
N PRO A 3 7.46 24.42 -99.64
CA PRO A 3 6.81 23.42 -98.77
C PRO A 3 7.53 23.30 -97.39
N GLN A 4 7.08 22.32 -96.59
CA GLN A 4 7.84 21.47 -95.65
C GLN A 4 9.06 22.01 -94.88
N GLN A 5 9.05 21.84 -93.54
CA GLN A 5 10.12 21.07 -92.88
C GLN A 5 9.67 20.44 -91.55
N ASN A 6 9.85 19.12 -91.44
CA ASN A 6 9.81 18.32 -90.22
C ASN A 6 11.01 18.65 -89.31
N ALA A 7 10.83 18.69 -87.99
CA ALA A 7 11.72 18.02 -87.02
C ALA A 7 11.29 18.18 -85.54
N ALA A 8 11.31 17.04 -84.85
CA ALA A 8 11.53 16.76 -83.42
C ALA A 8 10.47 17.14 -82.36
N PRO A 9 10.01 16.18 -81.51
CA PRO A 9 9.15 16.45 -80.36
C PRO A 9 9.97 16.64 -79.07
N PRO A 10 9.43 17.39 -78.10
CA PRO A 10 9.53 16.94 -76.69
C PRO A 10 8.24 17.31 -75.90
N PRO A 11 8.21 17.09 -74.56
CA PRO A 11 7.64 15.93 -73.89
C PRO A 11 6.24 16.19 -73.28
N THR A 12 5.58 15.10 -72.91
CA THR A 12 4.24 15.04 -72.29
C THR A 12 4.14 15.77 -70.95
N PRO A 13 3.08 16.56 -70.71
CA PRO A 13 2.73 17.03 -69.38
C PRO A 13 1.77 16.07 -68.66
N THR A 14 2.14 15.73 -67.44
CA THR A 14 1.44 14.92 -66.45
C THR A 14 0.12 15.57 -66.04
N SER A 15 -1.00 14.87 -66.20
CA SER A 15 -2.32 15.33 -65.74
C SER A 15 -2.48 15.14 -64.24
N SER A 16 -2.73 16.25 -63.56
CA SER A 16 -3.16 16.33 -62.17
C SER A 16 -4.59 15.80 -62.03
N THR A 17 -4.78 14.83 -61.13
CA THR A 17 -6.13 14.47 -60.65
C THR A 17 -6.15 14.58 -59.13
N GLN A 18 -6.74 15.67 -58.63
CA GLN A 18 -7.10 15.82 -57.22
C GLN A 18 -8.22 14.83 -56.90
N SER A 19 -8.06 14.04 -55.84
CA SER A 19 -9.16 13.31 -55.21
C SER A 19 -9.10 13.47 -53.69
N ARG A 20 -10.30 13.70 -53.14
CA ARG A 20 -10.69 14.18 -51.82
C ARG A 20 -10.33 13.22 -50.68
N PRO A 21 -9.97 13.69 -49.46
CA PRO A 21 -9.72 12.80 -48.33
C PRO A 21 -11.02 12.18 -47.78
N PRO A 22 -10.98 10.96 -47.20
CA PRO A 22 -12.16 10.30 -46.63
C PRO A 22 -12.57 10.88 -45.27
N PRO A 23 -13.82 10.68 -44.82
CA PRO A 23 -14.32 11.24 -43.57
C PRO A 23 -13.66 10.61 -42.34
N GLU A 24 -13.37 11.46 -41.36
CA GLU A 24 -12.68 11.16 -40.11
C GLU A 24 -13.55 10.28 -39.19
N GLN A 25 -13.03 9.12 -38.77
CA GLN A 25 -13.71 8.22 -37.83
C GLN A 25 -13.61 8.77 -36.40
N PRO A 26 -14.69 8.71 -35.58
CA PRO A 26 -14.63 9.16 -34.20
C PRO A 26 -13.63 8.30 -33.38
N PRO A 27 -12.96 8.89 -32.38
CA PRO A 27 -11.89 8.22 -31.65
C PRO A 27 -12.43 6.99 -30.90
N ARG A 28 -11.85 5.82 -31.20
CA ARG A 28 -12.07 4.59 -30.43
C ARG A 28 -11.67 4.81 -28.98
N VAL A 29 -12.63 4.82 -28.07
CA VAL A 29 -12.39 4.74 -26.64
C VAL A 29 -11.76 3.37 -26.37
N LYS A 30 -10.44 3.36 -26.11
CA LYS A 30 -9.74 2.13 -25.72
C LYS A 30 -10.39 1.62 -24.43
N PRO A 31 -10.81 0.35 -24.35
CA PRO A 31 -11.29 -0.21 -23.10
C PRO A 31 -10.19 -0.05 -22.03
N LYS A 32 -10.55 0.49 -20.86
CA LYS A 32 -9.66 0.56 -19.70
C LYS A 32 -9.20 -0.87 -19.43
N ARG A 33 -7.90 -1.12 -19.62
CA ARG A 33 -7.26 -2.40 -19.32
C ARG A 33 -7.63 -2.79 -17.88
N LEU A 34 -8.45 -3.83 -17.72
CA LEU A 34 -8.70 -4.45 -16.42
C LEU A 34 -7.33 -4.75 -15.83
N LYS A 35 -7.03 -4.15 -14.68
CA LYS A 35 -5.76 -4.41 -13.98
C LYS A 35 -5.76 -5.89 -13.65
N ALA A 36 -4.84 -6.64 -14.23
CA ALA A 36 -4.60 -8.01 -13.80
C ALA A 36 -4.38 -8.01 -12.28
N HIS A 37 -5.05 -8.91 -11.56
CA HIS A 37 -4.81 -9.12 -10.13
C HIS A 37 -3.32 -9.42 -9.95
N THR A 38 -2.58 -8.48 -9.35
CA THR A 38 -1.11 -8.57 -9.23
C THR A 38 -0.69 -9.38 -8.01
N VAL A 39 -1.62 -9.66 -7.10
CA VAL A 39 -1.36 -10.41 -5.87
C VAL A 39 -1.70 -11.88 -6.10
N THR A 40 -0.71 -12.74 -5.87
CA THR A 40 -0.89 -14.21 -5.89
C THR A 40 -0.71 -14.76 -4.49
N SER A 41 -1.28 -15.93 -4.23
CA SER A 41 -0.98 -16.68 -3.00
C SER A 41 0.49 -17.11 -3.01
N LYS A 42 1.18 -16.91 -1.88
CA LYS A 42 2.58 -17.29 -1.67
C LYS A 42 2.73 -17.95 -0.30
N SER A 43 3.81 -18.70 -0.15
CA SER A 43 4.20 -19.32 1.11
C SER A 43 5.38 -18.57 1.73
N TYR A 44 5.30 -18.29 3.02
CA TYR A 44 6.32 -17.58 3.79
C TYR A 44 6.66 -18.35 5.06
N SER A 45 7.95 -18.50 5.35
CA SER A 45 8.39 -18.86 6.70
C SER A 45 8.31 -17.63 7.59
N ILE A 46 7.85 -17.79 8.83
CA ILE A 46 7.86 -16.74 9.85
C ILE A 46 8.45 -17.29 11.15
N PRO A 47 9.02 -16.43 12.02
CA PRO A 47 9.45 -16.86 13.34
C PRO A 47 8.30 -17.47 14.14
N LEU A 48 8.63 -18.31 15.11
CA LEU A 48 7.65 -18.86 16.04
C LEU A 48 6.96 -17.73 16.81
N VAL A 49 5.63 -17.74 16.87
CA VAL A 49 4.87 -16.76 17.63
C VAL A 49 4.70 -17.26 19.07
N PRO A 50 5.10 -16.47 20.09
CA PRO A 50 4.75 -16.75 21.48
C PRO A 50 3.23 -16.75 21.67
N ARG A 51 2.70 -17.86 22.18
CA ARG A 51 1.26 -18.06 22.38
C ARG A 51 0.95 -18.47 23.82
N ASP A 52 -0.23 -18.10 24.28
CA ASP A 52 -0.74 -18.51 25.58
C ASP A 52 -1.23 -19.97 25.56
N LYS A 53 -1.74 -20.45 26.71
CA LYS A 53 -2.29 -21.81 26.83
C LYS A 53 -3.51 -22.07 25.94
N ALA A 54 -4.20 -21.02 25.49
CA ALA A 54 -5.34 -21.09 24.59
C ALA A 54 -4.92 -21.00 23.10
N GLY A 55 -3.62 -20.92 22.81
CA GLY A 55 -3.07 -20.79 21.47
C GLY A 55 -3.19 -19.39 20.87
N LYS A 56 -3.59 -18.38 21.65
CA LYS A 56 -3.66 -16.99 21.19
C LYS A 56 -2.29 -16.33 21.28
N PRO A 57 -1.92 -15.45 20.34
CA PRO A 57 -0.67 -14.71 20.42
C PRO A 57 -0.61 -13.91 21.73
N MET A 58 0.53 -13.96 22.42
CA MET A 58 0.77 -13.18 23.63
C MET A 58 1.04 -11.72 23.24
N LEU A 59 0.01 -10.88 23.34
CA LEU A 59 0.12 -9.45 23.14
C LEU A 59 0.38 -8.74 24.48
N PRO A 60 1.10 -7.59 24.48
CA PRO A 60 1.74 -6.97 23.32
C PRO A 60 2.94 -7.76 22.77
N LEU A 61 3.10 -7.74 21.44
CA LEU A 61 4.09 -8.54 20.72
C LEU A 61 4.99 -7.68 19.85
N ASN A 62 6.29 -7.70 20.08
CA ASN A 62 7.26 -7.04 19.21
C ASN A 62 7.44 -7.86 17.93
N VAL A 63 7.22 -7.21 16.78
CA VAL A 63 7.47 -7.73 15.44
C VAL A 63 8.37 -6.73 14.71
N GLY A 64 9.69 -6.93 14.82
CA GLY A 64 10.69 -6.04 14.24
C GLY A 64 10.71 -4.68 14.92
N ILE A 65 10.41 -3.61 14.17
CA ILE A 65 10.36 -2.23 14.70
C ILE A 65 8.99 -1.81 15.23
N MET A 66 8.06 -2.76 15.31
CA MET A 66 6.66 -2.50 15.66
C MET A 66 6.28 -3.33 16.87
N THR A 67 5.46 -2.77 17.73
CA THR A 67 4.85 -3.50 18.84
C THR A 67 3.35 -3.61 18.58
N VAL A 68 2.87 -4.84 18.43
CA VAL A 68 1.45 -5.12 18.23
C VAL A 68 0.77 -5.13 19.59
N ILE A 69 -0.12 -4.16 19.83
CA ILE A 69 -0.89 -4.03 21.06
C ILE A 69 -2.19 -4.84 20.95
N ALA A 70 -2.91 -4.67 19.83
CA ALA A 70 -4.17 -5.35 19.58
C ALA A 70 -4.32 -5.72 18.11
N LEU A 71 -4.85 -6.91 17.82
CA LEU A 71 -5.11 -7.35 16.43
C LEU A 71 -6.45 -6.84 15.88
N GLY A 72 -7.36 -6.38 16.76
CA GLY A 72 -8.70 -5.93 16.39
C GLY A 72 -9.63 -7.05 15.95
N SER A 73 -10.64 -6.69 15.17
CA SER A 73 -11.68 -7.61 14.65
C SER A 73 -11.92 -7.39 13.17
N VAL A 74 -12.12 -8.48 12.43
CA VAL A 74 -12.39 -8.42 11.00
C VAL A 74 -13.77 -7.82 10.75
N CYS A 75 -13.81 -6.76 9.94
CA CYS A 75 -15.04 -6.16 9.45
C CYS A 75 -15.34 -6.69 8.04
N MET A 76 -16.51 -7.30 7.87
CA MET A 76 -16.94 -7.92 6.60
C MET A 76 -17.52 -6.91 5.59
N ARG A 77 -17.66 -5.63 5.97
CA ARG A 77 -18.15 -4.57 5.07
C ARG A 77 -17.12 -4.28 3.98
N GLU A 78 -17.60 -3.68 2.90
CA GLU A 78 -16.73 -3.19 1.82
C GLU A 78 -15.65 -2.23 2.36
N HIS A 79 -14.53 -2.13 1.64
CA HIS A 79 -13.39 -1.25 1.94
C HIS A 79 -12.55 -1.58 3.19
N PHE A 80 -12.95 -2.53 4.04
CA PHE A 80 -12.13 -3.00 5.18
C PHE A 80 -11.09 -4.06 4.82
N HIS A 81 -10.93 -4.36 3.53
CA HIS A 81 -9.84 -5.17 3.01
C HIS A 81 -9.56 -4.82 1.55
N THR A 82 -8.42 -5.31 1.08
CA THR A 82 -7.97 -5.30 -0.32
C THR A 82 -7.43 -6.69 -0.64
N GLU A 83 -7.01 -6.93 -1.88
CA GLU A 83 -6.25 -8.14 -2.26
C GLU A 83 -5.03 -8.42 -1.38
N ARG A 84 -4.41 -7.38 -0.81
CA ARG A 84 -3.12 -7.49 -0.11
C ARG A 84 -3.23 -7.39 1.41
N TYR A 85 -4.23 -6.67 1.91
CA TYR A 85 -4.30 -6.28 3.32
C TYR A 85 -5.74 -6.41 3.83
N ILE A 86 -5.86 -6.86 5.07
CA ILE A 86 -7.09 -6.77 5.87
C ILE A 86 -6.89 -5.59 6.84
N PHE A 87 -7.95 -4.82 7.10
CA PHE A 87 -7.94 -3.67 8.01
C PHE A 87 -8.87 -3.92 9.21
N PRO A 88 -8.43 -4.66 10.24
CA PRO A 88 -9.29 -4.99 11.38
C PRO A 88 -9.64 -3.74 12.18
N VAL A 89 -10.90 -3.62 12.60
CA VAL A 89 -11.35 -2.54 13.49
C VAL A 89 -10.80 -2.80 14.89
N GLY A 90 -10.20 -1.78 15.50
CA GLY A 90 -9.52 -1.87 16.79
C GLY A 90 -8.11 -2.46 16.72
N TYR A 91 -7.56 -2.66 15.51
CA TYR A 91 -6.14 -2.98 15.36
C TYR A 91 -5.30 -1.84 15.90
N GLU A 92 -4.30 -2.17 16.72
CA GLU A 92 -3.43 -1.21 17.39
C GLU A 92 -1.97 -1.68 17.37
N VAL A 93 -1.10 -0.79 16.92
CA VAL A 93 0.35 -0.98 16.94
C VAL A 93 1.07 0.29 17.36
N THR A 94 2.25 0.15 17.95
CA THR A 94 3.19 1.25 18.08
C THR A 94 4.37 1.07 17.14
N ARG A 95 4.98 2.20 16.77
CA ARG A 95 6.29 2.23 16.13
C ARG A 95 7.03 3.51 16.46
N ARG A 96 8.36 3.42 16.50
CA ARG A 96 9.22 4.59 16.61
C ARG A 96 9.41 5.24 15.24
N TYR A 97 9.33 6.57 15.23
CA TYR A 97 9.67 7.38 14.07
C TYR A 97 10.09 8.79 14.49
N LEU A 98 10.59 9.58 13.54
CA LEU A 98 11.01 10.96 13.78
C LEU A 98 9.88 11.80 14.39
N SER A 99 10.16 12.59 15.42
CA SER A 99 9.20 13.56 15.99
C SER A 99 8.83 14.65 14.96
N THR A 100 7.59 15.13 15.05
CA THR A 100 7.07 16.25 14.24
C THR A 100 7.27 17.63 14.89
N ILE A 101 7.69 17.69 16.16
CA ILE A 101 7.93 18.94 16.89
C ILE A 101 9.37 19.13 17.36
N ASN A 102 10.16 18.05 17.44
CA ASN A 102 11.57 18.11 17.81
C ASN A 102 12.44 17.41 16.75
N PRO A 103 13.31 18.13 16.02
CA PRO A 103 14.08 17.56 14.91
C PRO A 103 15.15 16.56 15.36
N SER A 104 15.52 16.55 16.64
CA SER A 104 16.65 15.78 17.18
C SER A 104 16.26 14.43 17.78
N VAL A 105 14.96 14.12 17.86
CA VAL A 105 14.48 12.91 18.55
C VAL A 105 13.52 12.10 17.70
N GLU A 106 13.43 10.82 18.07
CA GLU A 106 12.35 9.92 17.67
C GLU A 106 11.37 9.74 18.83
N VAL A 107 10.12 9.51 18.48
CA VAL A 107 9.03 9.30 19.43
C VAL A 107 8.22 8.08 19.00
N VAL A 108 7.47 7.55 19.96
CA VAL A 108 6.52 6.47 19.71
C VAL A 108 5.27 7.05 19.06
N TYR A 109 4.75 6.37 18.04
CA TYR A 109 3.48 6.67 17.40
C TYR A 109 2.53 5.50 17.61
N HIS A 110 1.41 5.76 18.29
CA HIS A 110 0.31 4.81 18.44
C HIS A 110 -0.57 4.88 17.20
N CYS A 111 -0.74 3.75 16.53
CA CYS A 111 -1.45 3.64 15.26
C CYS A 111 -2.65 2.74 15.45
N THR A 112 -3.85 3.27 15.19
CA THR A 112 -5.12 2.56 15.40
C THR A 112 -5.96 2.56 14.13
N ILE A 113 -6.58 1.43 13.81
CA ILE A 113 -7.60 1.34 12.76
C ILE A 113 -8.98 1.44 13.42
N LEU A 114 -9.68 2.53 13.16
CA LEU A 114 -11.01 2.84 13.68
C LEU A 114 -12.09 2.44 12.68
N ASP A 115 -13.29 2.17 13.18
CA ASP A 115 -14.49 2.06 12.34
C ASP A 115 -14.97 3.46 11.91
N GLY A 116 -14.81 3.78 10.63
CA GLY A 116 -15.28 5.04 10.05
C GLY A 116 -16.72 5.03 9.58
N GLY A 117 -17.45 3.92 9.71
CA GLY A 117 -18.77 3.72 9.12
C GLY A 117 -18.70 3.33 7.64
N ASP A 118 -18.12 4.20 6.81
CA ASP A 118 -17.95 4.03 5.36
C ASP A 118 -16.71 3.21 4.96
N GLY A 119 -15.77 3.06 5.87
CA GLY A 119 -14.50 2.36 5.69
C GLY A 119 -13.60 2.54 6.90
N PRO A 120 -12.38 1.96 6.90
CA PRO A 120 -11.45 2.15 8.00
C PRO A 120 -10.96 3.61 8.07
N LYS A 121 -10.81 4.15 9.28
CA LYS A 121 -10.03 5.37 9.52
C LYS A 121 -8.73 5.00 10.21
N PHE A 122 -7.64 5.53 9.70
CA PHE A 122 -6.29 5.30 10.20
C PHE A 122 -5.89 6.47 11.07
N GLN A 123 -5.87 6.25 12.38
CA GLN A 123 -5.46 7.22 13.39
C GLN A 123 -3.99 6.99 13.75
N ILE A 124 -3.25 8.08 13.92
CA ILE A 124 -1.89 8.09 14.43
C ILE A 124 -1.80 9.13 15.54
N VAL A 125 -1.41 8.71 16.74
CA VAL A 125 -1.20 9.57 17.91
C VAL A 125 0.29 9.56 18.28
N PRO A 126 1.00 10.68 18.11
CA PRO A 126 2.40 10.81 18.56
C PRO A 126 2.47 10.96 20.09
N ALA A 127 3.41 10.26 20.73
CA ALA A 127 3.56 10.29 22.19
C ALA A 127 4.01 11.67 22.74
N ASP A 128 4.65 12.50 21.93
CA ASP A 128 5.10 13.85 22.32
C ASP A 128 4.04 14.94 22.09
N THR A 129 2.97 14.65 21.35
CA THR A 129 1.86 15.57 21.05
C THR A 129 0.51 14.83 20.99
N PRO A 130 0.10 14.17 22.09
CA PRO A 130 -1.08 13.30 22.11
C PRO A 130 -2.40 14.02 21.79
N GLU A 131 -2.44 15.33 22.00
CA GLU A 131 -3.59 16.19 21.69
C GLU A 131 -3.77 16.49 20.20
N ARG A 132 -2.82 16.09 19.34
CA ARG A 132 -2.83 16.34 17.89
C ARG A 132 -2.83 15.05 17.06
N PRO A 133 -3.88 14.21 17.18
CA PRO A 133 -3.97 13.00 16.39
C PRO A 133 -4.11 13.31 14.89
N VAL A 134 -3.49 12.50 14.05
CA VAL A 134 -3.72 12.51 12.60
C VAL A 134 -4.70 11.39 12.26
N ILE A 135 -5.80 11.71 11.58
CA ILE A 135 -6.79 10.73 11.12
C ILE A 135 -6.98 10.88 9.61
N ALA A 136 -6.92 9.76 8.88
CA ALA A 136 -7.18 9.75 7.44
C ALA A 136 -7.93 8.50 7.00
N GLY A 137 -8.59 8.54 5.83
CA GLY A 137 -9.27 7.37 5.26
C GLY A 137 -8.33 6.30 4.68
N THR A 138 -7.01 6.55 4.64
CA THR A 138 -6.02 5.56 4.20
C THR A 138 -4.77 5.62 5.08
N ALA A 139 -4.12 4.47 5.29
CA ALA A 139 -2.86 4.36 6.03
C ALA A 139 -1.77 5.27 5.43
N THR A 140 -1.69 5.33 4.09
CA THR A 140 -0.74 6.19 3.37
C THR A 140 -1.04 7.66 3.61
N GLY A 141 -2.31 8.06 3.62
CA GLY A 141 -2.71 9.44 3.92
C GLY A 141 -2.25 9.88 5.31
N ALA A 142 -2.51 9.05 6.33
CA ALA A 142 -2.12 9.33 7.71
C ALA A 142 -0.59 9.47 7.85
N TRP A 143 0.18 8.48 7.39
CA TRP A 143 1.65 8.52 7.50
C TRP A 143 2.31 9.57 6.61
N SER A 144 1.74 9.88 5.45
CA SER A 144 2.25 10.97 4.61
C SER A 144 2.16 12.32 5.32
N SER A 145 1.13 12.55 6.13
CA SER A 145 1.02 13.77 6.94
C SER A 145 2.15 13.86 7.97
N ILE A 146 2.39 12.78 8.73
CA ILE A 146 3.48 12.72 9.72
C ILE A 146 4.85 12.92 9.07
N VAL A 147 5.11 12.23 7.96
CA VAL A 147 6.41 12.30 7.26
C VAL A 147 6.65 13.70 6.69
N LYS A 148 5.62 14.36 6.14
CA LYS A 148 5.72 15.76 5.69
C LYS A 148 6.07 16.70 6.84
N GLN A 149 5.39 16.59 7.98
CA GLN A 149 5.66 17.42 9.16
C GLN A 149 7.08 17.19 9.71
N ALA A 150 7.48 15.93 9.86
CA ALA A 150 8.82 15.57 10.34
C ALA A 150 9.94 16.05 9.41
N ASN A 151 9.71 16.05 8.09
CA ASN A 151 10.66 16.60 7.11
C ASN A 151 10.70 18.13 7.11
N ALA A 152 9.55 18.79 7.29
CA ALA A 152 9.45 20.24 7.32
C ALA A 152 10.31 20.84 8.45
N ILE A 153 10.21 20.30 9.66
CA ILE A 153 11.03 20.78 10.80
C ILE A 153 12.54 20.47 10.67
N ARG A 154 12.91 19.62 9.70
CA ARG A 154 14.30 19.26 9.38
C ARG A 154 14.79 19.91 8.09
N ASN A 155 14.04 20.85 7.52
CA ASN A 155 14.34 21.54 6.26
C ASN A 155 14.66 20.57 5.09
N ARG A 156 14.00 19.40 5.05
CA ARG A 156 14.16 18.41 3.97
C ARG A 156 13.09 18.63 2.91
N GLN A 157 13.51 18.97 1.69
CA GLN A 157 12.59 19.27 0.58
C GLN A 157 12.01 18.02 -0.11
N HIS A 158 12.65 16.86 0.02
CA HIS A 158 12.21 15.63 -0.64
C HIS A 158 11.42 14.74 0.33
N SER A 159 10.18 14.41 -0.05
CA SER A 159 9.43 13.34 0.59
C SER A 159 9.86 12.01 0.01
N ASN A 160 10.34 11.10 0.86
CA ASN A 160 10.41 9.69 0.47
C ASN A 160 8.98 9.17 0.22
N SER A 161 8.81 8.27 -0.74
CA SER A 161 7.57 7.52 -0.85
C SER A 161 7.41 6.64 0.39
N VAL A 162 6.23 6.64 0.97
CA VAL A 162 5.92 5.87 2.19
C VAL A 162 4.87 4.83 1.82
N SER A 163 5.15 3.58 2.15
CA SER A 163 4.13 2.54 2.14
C SER A 163 3.37 2.61 3.46
N GLY A 164 2.26 3.34 3.48
CA GLY A 164 1.43 3.53 4.67
C GLY A 164 1.02 2.22 5.36
N PRO A 165 0.51 1.20 4.64
CA PRO A 165 0.18 -0.09 5.24
C PRO A 165 1.38 -0.76 5.91
N ASP A 166 2.57 -0.65 5.35
CA ASP A 166 3.78 -1.23 5.96
C ASP A 166 4.20 -0.45 7.21
N PHE A 167 3.98 0.87 7.24
CA PHE A 167 4.16 1.68 8.44
C PHE A 167 3.09 1.40 9.51
N PHE A 168 1.94 0.82 9.15
CA PHE A 168 0.98 0.23 10.09
C PHE A 168 1.31 -1.25 10.42
N GLY A 169 2.39 -1.81 9.88
CA GLY A 169 2.80 -3.20 10.13
C GLY A 169 2.03 -4.24 9.33
N LEU A 170 0.99 -3.83 8.58
CA LEU A 170 0.17 -4.72 7.77
C LEU A 170 0.96 -5.39 6.64
N GLY A 171 2.16 -4.88 6.33
CA GLY A 171 3.13 -5.51 5.44
C GLY A 171 3.89 -6.70 6.02
N GLN A 172 4.06 -6.75 7.34
CA GLN A 172 4.86 -7.76 8.03
C GLN A 172 4.17 -9.12 7.97
N ASN A 173 4.89 -10.14 7.52
CA ASN A 173 4.34 -11.48 7.33
C ASN A 173 3.81 -12.08 8.64
N THR A 174 4.49 -11.89 9.77
CA THR A 174 3.98 -12.31 11.08
C THR A 174 2.67 -11.62 11.42
N ILE A 175 2.56 -10.30 11.21
CA ILE A 175 1.31 -9.57 11.49
C ILE A 175 0.19 -10.03 10.56
N LYS A 176 0.47 -10.22 9.26
CA LYS A 176 -0.51 -10.78 8.31
C LYS A 176 -1.01 -12.15 8.73
N HIS A 177 -0.11 -13.02 9.17
CA HIS A 177 -0.44 -14.34 9.70
C HIS A 177 -1.41 -14.23 10.88
N LEU A 178 -1.08 -13.39 11.88
CA LEU A 178 -1.94 -13.17 13.04
C LEU A 178 -3.31 -12.57 12.68
N ILE A 179 -3.37 -11.68 11.69
CA ILE A 179 -4.63 -11.13 11.20
C ILE A 179 -5.45 -12.18 10.43
N GLN A 180 -4.80 -13.07 9.66
CA GLN A 180 -5.47 -14.18 8.99
C GLN A 180 -6.07 -15.20 9.98
N GLU A 181 -5.52 -15.33 11.18
CA GLU A 181 -6.08 -16.18 12.23
C GLU A 181 -7.32 -15.58 12.92
N LEU A 182 -7.66 -14.31 12.64
CA LEU A 182 -8.85 -13.71 13.21
C LEU A 182 -10.14 -14.33 12.65
N PRO A 183 -11.19 -14.45 13.47
CA PRO A 183 -12.49 -14.92 13.01
C PRO A 183 -12.99 -14.12 11.81
N ASN A 184 -13.51 -14.83 10.79
CA ASN A 184 -14.03 -14.31 9.52
C ASN A 184 -12.99 -13.82 8.50
N ALA A 185 -11.69 -13.86 8.78
CA ALA A 185 -10.67 -13.48 7.80
C ALA A 185 -10.74 -14.34 6.52
N ASP A 186 -11.06 -15.63 6.68
CA ASP A 186 -11.25 -16.63 5.62
C ASP A 186 -12.47 -16.36 4.72
N ARG A 187 -13.38 -15.48 5.14
CA ARG A 187 -14.62 -15.14 4.43
C ARG A 187 -14.47 -13.90 3.53
N LEU A 188 -13.32 -13.22 3.57
CA LEU A 188 -13.06 -12.00 2.80
C LEU A 188 -12.74 -12.34 1.34
N ARG A 189 -13.70 -12.13 0.44
CA ARG A 189 -13.66 -12.62 -0.94
C ARG A 189 -12.55 -12.02 -1.79
N ASP A 190 -12.23 -10.75 -1.57
CA ASP A 190 -11.22 -10.06 -2.39
C ASP A 190 -9.81 -10.25 -1.84
N TYR A 191 -9.66 -10.70 -0.59
CA TYR A 191 -8.35 -10.89 0.04
C TYR A 191 -7.65 -12.15 -0.50
N VAL A 192 -6.41 -11.99 -0.97
CA VAL A 192 -5.61 -13.12 -1.46
C VAL A 192 -4.90 -13.78 -0.29
N TRP A 193 -5.43 -14.92 0.15
CA TRP A 193 -4.87 -15.72 1.24
C TRP A 193 -3.40 -16.09 1.02
N GLN A 194 -2.59 -15.91 2.06
CA GLN A 194 -1.18 -16.28 2.08
C GLN A 194 -0.96 -17.47 3.02
N ASN A 195 0.03 -18.30 2.72
CA ASN A 195 0.39 -19.45 3.56
C ASN A 195 1.60 -19.09 4.43
N PHE A 196 1.50 -19.32 5.73
CA PHE A 196 2.58 -19.04 6.67
C PHE A 196 3.00 -20.30 7.42
N ILE A 197 4.31 -20.49 7.58
CA ILE A 197 4.90 -21.61 8.32
C ILE A 197 5.68 -21.02 9.50
N GLU A 198 5.13 -21.16 10.71
CA GLU A 198 5.82 -20.77 11.95
C GLU A 198 6.99 -21.70 12.25
N GLY A 199 8.15 -21.12 12.61
CA GLY A 199 9.35 -21.89 12.95
C GLY A 199 9.99 -22.60 11.75
N GLY A 200 9.54 -22.32 10.52
CA GLY A 200 10.15 -22.84 9.29
C GLY A 200 11.55 -22.26 9.05
N PRO A 201 12.30 -22.77 8.04
CA PRO A 201 13.61 -22.25 7.69
C PRO A 201 13.53 -20.76 7.37
N LEU A 202 14.11 -19.93 8.24
CA LEU A 202 14.17 -18.49 8.07
C LEU A 202 15.34 -18.15 7.14
N GLY A 203 15.08 -17.94 5.85
CA GLY A 203 16.09 -17.36 4.94
C GLY A 203 16.23 -15.85 5.14
N GLY A 204 17.38 -15.22 4.84
CA GLY A 204 17.50 -13.75 4.85
C GLY A 204 17.03 -13.02 6.13
N ARG A 205 16.69 -11.71 6.01
CA ARG A 205 16.29 -10.86 7.13
C ARG A 205 14.81 -11.10 7.52
N HIS A 206 14.58 -11.79 8.62
CA HIS A 206 13.27 -11.84 9.29
C HIS A 206 13.24 -10.90 10.50
N ALA A 207 12.09 -10.27 10.75
CA ALA A 207 11.88 -9.48 11.95
C ALA A 207 11.89 -10.40 13.19
N ALA A 208 12.54 -9.99 14.27
CA ALA A 208 12.42 -10.70 15.54
C ALA A 208 10.96 -10.67 16.03
N VAL A 209 10.49 -11.78 16.60
CA VAL A 209 9.15 -11.90 17.18
C VAL A 209 9.31 -12.32 18.64
N ILE A 210 9.09 -11.38 19.55
CA ILE A 210 9.26 -11.58 20.99
C ILE A 210 8.14 -10.87 21.76
N PRO A 211 7.72 -11.38 22.94
CA PRO A 211 6.80 -10.64 23.80
C PRO A 211 7.37 -9.27 24.13
N ALA A 212 6.54 -8.23 24.12
CA ALA A 212 6.98 -6.88 24.47
C ALA A 212 7.14 -6.75 25.99
N LEU A 213 8.21 -6.09 26.43
CA LEU A 213 8.39 -5.78 27.85
C LEU A 213 7.51 -4.60 28.26
N PRO A 214 7.02 -4.52 29.52
CA PRO A 214 6.13 -3.45 29.99
C PRO A 214 6.60 -2.01 29.77
N GLU A 215 7.91 -1.80 29.60
CA GLU A 215 8.51 -0.46 29.40
C GLU A 215 8.58 -0.05 27.92
N GLU A 216 8.17 -0.92 26.99
CA GLU A 216 8.40 -0.75 25.55
C GLU A 216 7.16 -0.30 24.76
N TYR A 217 5.98 -0.15 25.38
CA TYR A 217 4.72 0.16 24.70
C TYR A 217 3.91 1.29 25.34
#